data_AF-A0A957FQE2-F1
#
_entry.id   AF-A0A957FQE2-F1
#
_cell.length_a   1.000
_cell.length_b   1.000
_cell.length_c   1.000
_cell.angle_alpha   90.00
_cell.angle_beta   90.00
_cell.angle_gamma   90.00
#
_symmetry.space_group_name_H-M   'P 1'
#
loop_
_entity.id
_entity.type
_entity.pdbx_description
1 polymer ?
#
loop_
_entity_poly.entity_id
_entity_poly.type
_entity_poly.pdbx_seq_one_letter_code
_entity_poly.pdbx_strand_id
1 'polypeptide(L)'
;MSELLMLLSGRNNRISVAGSDKSDTKWVGPVQDMFSTFEVHGGSTVSVAQRGNFYHATLLGKDKTIYHAASPDGLRWSKPNLAIKDWKTNGSAPSLAAIGNVLYMVRLGEDHTIAFASSADGGHTWSNTAYNLFDGWKTNGSTPSLAAIGNTLYMVRLGGDHTIAFASSTDGGYTWNNTAYNLFNKWKTNGSTPSLTAVGNTLYMVRLGGDRTIAVSSSSDSGRSWHDLAYNLFNNWKTNGSTPSLSAKNNMLYMVRLGEDKTISMASSQDNGANWHTLANDMFSGWQTNDSTPALAPLAFPLFNADTHRSDWMKYLNKDVRLVDSHIPCSHDSSSYAVGGLLNMSKTILAGAITQLGNYAEQLGTGVRYFDVRCKEQNGTIYLHHGPIMLDTLENVLRSEIVPFSNRNPSELIFLDIDLSGDISRKVLDILVACIDEQFIATEHLNADKTFNSAVTWGDLAGKRFVIAWGSPDFYGKPWLSHRYNLRRSTGEALKGNEPGYKGPPCVGLDASKVPVDLILAYLEEQLAVWNAKRDKLFIAQVIDTPLASPIPFQYPIFLDHLYRNKFNDWVIKNAHRLNVVMRDVVNAGYNQPLIEAIIDTNAFQR
;
A
#
# COMPACT_ATOMS: atom_id res chain seq x y z
N MET A 1 -7.76 13.82 -4.27
CA MET A 1 -7.40 12.62 -3.49
C MET A 1 -8.57 11.66 -3.60
N SER A 2 -8.41 10.51 -4.23
CA SER A 2 -9.52 9.63 -4.63
C SER A 2 -10.16 8.91 -3.46
N GLU A 3 -11.46 8.61 -3.48
CA GLU A 3 -12.14 7.90 -2.37
C GLU A 3 -12.64 6.49 -2.70
N LEU A 4 -12.78 6.14 -3.97
CA LEU A 4 -13.26 4.84 -4.46
C LEU A 4 -12.35 4.27 -5.55
N LEU A 5 -12.22 2.94 -5.53
CA LEU A 5 -11.53 2.13 -6.53
C LEU A 5 -12.56 1.41 -7.39
N MET A 6 -12.46 1.53 -8.70
CA MET A 6 -13.30 0.79 -9.63
C MET A 6 -12.44 -0.06 -10.57
N LEU A 7 -12.77 -1.34 -10.67
CA LEU A 7 -12.16 -2.28 -11.62
C LEU A 7 -13.21 -2.70 -12.63
N LEU A 8 -12.89 -2.65 -13.92
CA LEU A 8 -13.82 -3.03 -14.98
C LEU A 8 -13.17 -3.93 -16.01
N SER A 9 -13.98 -4.81 -16.58
CA SER A 9 -13.59 -5.63 -17.72
C SER A 9 -14.01 -4.93 -19.01
N GLY A 10 -13.03 -4.57 -19.83
CA GLY A 10 -13.23 -3.91 -21.12
C GLY A 10 -13.67 -4.88 -22.23
N ARG A 11 -14.14 -4.36 -23.37
CA ARG A 11 -14.50 -5.19 -24.54
C ARG A 11 -13.35 -6.05 -25.09
N ASN A 12 -12.11 -5.67 -24.83
CA ASN A 12 -10.91 -6.45 -25.15
C ASN A 12 -10.64 -7.58 -24.12
N ASN A 13 -11.56 -7.81 -23.18
CA ASN A 13 -11.40 -8.72 -22.04
C ASN A 13 -10.18 -8.39 -21.16
N ARG A 14 -9.73 -7.14 -21.15
CA ARG A 14 -8.67 -6.67 -20.25
C ARG A 14 -9.26 -5.84 -19.13
N ILE A 15 -8.60 -5.86 -17.98
CA ILE A 15 -9.03 -5.09 -16.82
C ILE A 15 -8.46 -3.68 -16.89
N SER A 16 -9.34 -2.69 -16.71
CA SER A 16 -8.98 -1.30 -16.50
C SER A 16 -9.32 -0.88 -15.08
N VAL A 17 -8.60 0.11 -14.57
CA VAL A 17 -8.80 0.66 -13.22
C VAL A 17 -9.07 2.15 -13.25
N ALA A 18 -9.89 2.58 -12.30
CA ALA A 18 -10.28 3.94 -12.08
C ALA A 18 -10.21 4.31 -10.61
N GLY A 19 -9.96 5.58 -10.36
CA GLY A 19 -10.11 6.21 -9.06
C GLY A 19 -11.00 7.40 -9.03
N SER A 20 -11.75 7.63 -7.96
CA SER A 20 -12.53 8.86 -7.82
C SER A 20 -11.66 10.07 -7.44
N ASP A 21 -12.19 11.20 -7.01
CA ASP A 21 -11.44 12.28 -6.34
C ASP A 21 -12.04 12.48 -4.94
N LYS A 22 -11.71 13.56 -4.22
CA LYS A 22 -12.23 13.74 -2.84
C LYS A 22 -13.74 13.97 -2.82
N SER A 23 -14.26 14.44 -3.93
CA SER A 23 -15.66 14.82 -4.07
C SER A 23 -16.50 13.71 -4.68
N ASP A 24 -15.86 12.62 -5.12
CA ASP A 24 -16.44 11.56 -5.96
C ASP A 24 -17.08 12.06 -7.27
N THR A 25 -16.80 13.32 -7.65
CA THR A 25 -17.35 13.96 -8.85
C THR A 25 -16.37 14.00 -10.02
N LYS A 26 -15.12 13.55 -9.83
CA LYS A 26 -14.15 13.34 -10.91
C LYS A 26 -13.48 11.99 -10.73
N TRP A 27 -13.19 11.32 -11.83
CA TRP A 27 -12.47 10.05 -11.82
C TRP A 27 -11.16 10.17 -12.61
N VAL A 28 -10.08 9.63 -12.05
CA VAL A 28 -8.76 9.46 -12.66
C VAL A 28 -8.68 8.06 -13.23
N GLY A 29 -8.51 7.94 -14.54
CA GLY A 29 -8.48 6.67 -15.27
C GLY A 29 -9.23 6.75 -16.62
N PRO A 30 -9.29 5.65 -17.40
CA PRO A 30 -8.79 4.34 -17.04
C PRO A 30 -7.29 4.20 -17.37
N VAL A 31 -6.51 3.66 -16.44
CA VAL A 31 -5.24 3.04 -16.84
C VAL A 31 -5.60 1.75 -17.57
N GLN A 32 -5.48 1.76 -18.89
CA GLN A 32 -5.81 0.62 -19.74
C GLN A 32 -4.78 -0.51 -19.55
N ASP A 33 -5.23 -1.75 -19.71
CA ASP A 33 -4.39 -2.94 -19.80
C ASP A 33 -3.46 -3.16 -18.61
N MET A 34 -4.02 -3.05 -17.39
CA MET A 34 -3.31 -3.23 -16.11
C MET A 34 -2.43 -4.47 -16.03
N PHE A 35 -2.86 -5.53 -16.70
CA PHE A 35 -2.14 -6.77 -16.86
C PHE A 35 -1.85 -6.94 -18.34
N SER A 36 -0.87 -6.22 -18.89
CA SER A 36 -0.63 -6.05 -20.34
C SER A 36 -0.70 -7.30 -21.23
N THR A 37 -0.65 -8.52 -20.65
CA THR A 37 -0.77 -9.81 -21.31
C THR A 37 -1.88 -10.74 -20.79
N PHE A 38 -2.67 -10.34 -19.79
CA PHE A 38 -3.71 -11.18 -19.17
C PHE A 38 -5.12 -10.75 -19.63
N GLU A 39 -5.88 -11.71 -20.14
CA GLU A 39 -7.26 -11.54 -20.57
C GLU A 39 -8.19 -12.38 -19.70
N VAL A 40 -9.26 -11.75 -19.20
CA VAL A 40 -10.27 -12.43 -18.40
C VAL A 40 -11.24 -13.26 -19.25
N HIS A 41 -11.84 -14.27 -18.64
CA HIS A 41 -12.86 -15.09 -19.26
C HIS A 41 -14.10 -14.25 -19.61
N GLY A 42 -14.52 -14.23 -20.88
CA GLY A 42 -15.88 -13.85 -21.30
C GLY A 42 -16.50 -12.62 -20.61
N GLY A 43 -15.69 -11.60 -20.31
CA GLY A 43 -16.14 -10.45 -19.55
C GLY A 43 -16.59 -10.66 -18.12
N SER A 44 -16.08 -11.68 -17.44
CA SER A 44 -16.32 -11.91 -16.02
C SER A 44 -16.07 -10.66 -15.17
N THR A 45 -16.93 -10.47 -14.18
CA THR A 45 -16.76 -9.46 -13.15
C THR A 45 -15.46 -9.67 -12.38
N VAL A 46 -14.90 -8.59 -11.85
CA VAL A 46 -13.77 -8.66 -10.90
C VAL A 46 -14.35 -8.58 -9.50
N SER A 47 -13.72 -9.21 -8.52
CA SER A 47 -13.99 -8.91 -7.11
C SER A 47 -12.75 -8.34 -6.47
N VAL A 48 -12.93 -7.35 -5.60
CA VAL A 48 -11.85 -6.66 -4.90
C VAL A 48 -12.18 -6.53 -3.42
N ALA A 49 -11.20 -6.77 -2.58
CA ALA A 49 -11.28 -6.54 -1.14
C ALA A 49 -9.98 -5.92 -0.65
N GLN A 50 -10.06 -5.20 0.46
CA GLN A 50 -8.90 -4.61 1.10
C GLN A 50 -8.48 -5.47 2.30
N ARG A 51 -7.19 -5.84 2.37
CA ARG A 51 -6.57 -6.49 3.53
C ARG A 51 -5.36 -5.68 3.97
N GLY A 52 -5.39 -5.17 5.20
CA GLY A 52 -4.36 -4.25 5.69
C GLY A 52 -4.21 -3.07 4.73
N ASN A 53 -2.99 -2.88 4.21
CA ASN A 53 -2.65 -1.79 3.29
C ASN A 53 -2.68 -2.18 1.81
N PHE A 54 -3.17 -3.38 1.47
CA PHE A 54 -3.21 -3.86 0.10
C PHE A 54 -4.65 -4.07 -0.36
N TYR A 55 -4.91 -3.71 -1.60
CA TYR A 55 -6.05 -4.17 -2.36
C TYR A 55 -5.72 -5.54 -2.96
N HIS A 56 -6.70 -6.42 -2.96
CA HIS A 56 -6.58 -7.75 -3.53
C HIS A 56 -7.74 -7.95 -4.49
N ALA A 57 -7.43 -8.38 -5.70
CA ALA A 57 -8.40 -8.65 -6.74
C ALA A 57 -8.33 -10.12 -7.13
N THR A 58 -9.49 -10.70 -7.36
CA THR A 58 -9.62 -12.03 -7.93
C THR A 58 -10.13 -11.91 -9.35
N LEU A 59 -9.44 -12.59 -10.27
CA LEU A 59 -9.62 -12.52 -11.70
C LEU A 59 -9.93 -13.92 -12.22
N LEU A 60 -10.75 -14.02 -13.25
CA LEU A 60 -11.02 -15.29 -13.92
C LEU A 60 -10.30 -15.32 -15.27
N GLY A 61 -9.33 -16.22 -15.46
CA GLY A 61 -8.62 -16.40 -16.73
C GLY A 61 -9.50 -17.12 -17.76
N LYS A 62 -9.18 -17.00 -19.06
CA LYS A 62 -9.96 -17.61 -20.17
C LYS A 62 -10.32 -19.09 -19.98
N ASP A 63 -9.44 -19.83 -19.32
CA ASP A 63 -9.56 -21.25 -18.98
C ASP A 63 -10.44 -21.53 -17.75
N LYS A 64 -11.13 -20.50 -17.23
CA LYS A 64 -11.96 -20.51 -16.00
C LYS A 64 -11.17 -20.76 -14.72
N THR A 65 -9.86 -20.55 -14.77
CA THR A 65 -8.97 -20.64 -13.62
C THR A 65 -8.97 -19.33 -12.84
N ILE A 66 -8.93 -19.41 -11.51
CA ILE A 66 -8.90 -18.22 -10.65
C ILE A 66 -7.46 -17.75 -10.47
N TYR A 67 -7.27 -16.46 -10.72
CA TYR A 67 -6.05 -15.74 -10.46
C TYR A 67 -6.27 -14.69 -9.37
N HIS A 68 -5.18 -14.35 -8.70
CA HIS A 68 -5.12 -13.32 -7.68
C HIS A 68 -4.07 -12.28 -8.08
N ALA A 69 -4.37 -11.02 -7.82
CA ALA A 69 -3.42 -9.92 -7.89
C ALA A 69 -3.55 -9.07 -6.64
N ALA A 70 -2.45 -8.48 -6.18
CA ALA A 70 -2.42 -7.52 -5.09
C ALA A 70 -1.95 -6.17 -5.59
N SER A 71 -2.40 -5.10 -4.95
CA SER A 71 -1.96 -3.74 -5.24
C SER A 71 -1.79 -2.95 -3.94
N PRO A 72 -0.65 -2.28 -3.72
CA PRO A 72 -0.46 -1.42 -2.57
C PRO A 72 -1.23 -0.09 -2.67
N ASP A 73 -1.54 0.34 -3.89
CA ASP A 73 -2.07 1.68 -4.17
C ASP A 73 -3.41 1.66 -4.93
N GLY A 74 -3.86 0.51 -5.42
CA GLY A 74 -5.07 0.31 -6.21
C GLY A 74 -4.86 0.54 -7.70
N LEU A 75 -3.74 1.10 -8.15
CA LEU A 75 -3.44 1.38 -9.57
C LEU A 75 -2.41 0.40 -10.16
N ARG A 76 -1.40 0.05 -9.37
CA ARG A 76 -0.31 -0.85 -9.78
C ARG A 76 -0.55 -2.20 -9.17
N TRP A 77 -0.87 -3.16 -10.02
CA TRP A 77 -1.18 -4.51 -9.59
C TRP A 77 -0.02 -5.44 -9.87
N SER A 78 0.21 -6.38 -8.96
CA SER A 78 1.12 -7.50 -9.20
C SER A 78 0.66 -8.27 -10.43
N LYS A 79 1.58 -8.98 -11.08
CA LYS A 79 1.21 -9.94 -12.11
C LYS A 79 0.16 -10.92 -11.55
N PRO A 80 -0.89 -11.29 -12.33
CA PRO A 80 -1.87 -12.26 -11.89
C PRO A 80 -1.19 -13.59 -11.61
N ASN A 81 -1.28 -14.03 -10.36
CA ASN A 81 -0.74 -15.28 -9.88
C ASN A 81 -1.86 -16.30 -9.78
N LEU A 82 -1.56 -17.56 -10.06
CA LEU A 82 -2.53 -18.64 -9.94
C LEU A 82 -2.97 -18.78 -8.48
N ALA A 83 -4.24 -18.53 -8.18
CA ALA A 83 -4.73 -18.59 -6.81
C ALA A 83 -4.83 -20.06 -6.35
N ILE A 84 -5.50 -20.91 -7.13
CA ILE A 84 -5.68 -22.33 -6.83
C ILE A 84 -5.55 -23.14 -8.12
N LYS A 85 -4.48 -23.93 -8.23
CA LYS A 85 -4.05 -24.59 -9.48
C LYS A 85 -5.02 -25.62 -10.04
N ASP A 86 -5.70 -26.36 -9.18
CA ASP A 86 -6.51 -27.52 -9.57
C ASP A 86 -8.02 -27.25 -9.49
N TRP A 87 -8.44 -25.99 -9.29
CA TRP A 87 -9.83 -25.64 -9.02
C TRP A 87 -10.45 -24.84 -10.17
N LYS A 88 -11.25 -25.53 -10.98
CA LYS A 88 -12.05 -24.90 -12.04
C LYS A 88 -13.37 -24.36 -11.52
N THR A 89 -13.84 -23.29 -12.14
CA THR A 89 -15.13 -22.67 -11.85
C THR A 89 -16.14 -22.93 -12.97
N ASN A 90 -17.42 -22.71 -12.70
CA ASN A 90 -18.45 -22.75 -13.75
C ASN A 90 -18.32 -21.60 -14.78
N GLY A 91 -17.46 -20.60 -14.55
CA GLY A 91 -17.33 -19.40 -15.37
C GLY A 91 -17.74 -18.12 -14.63
N SER A 92 -18.28 -18.23 -13.42
CA SER A 92 -18.63 -17.09 -12.57
C SER A 92 -17.45 -16.67 -11.71
N ALA A 93 -17.22 -15.35 -11.64
CA ALA A 93 -16.11 -14.79 -10.89
C ALA A 93 -16.27 -15.07 -9.37
N PRO A 94 -15.17 -15.30 -8.64
CA PRO A 94 -15.21 -15.42 -7.19
C PRO A 94 -15.51 -14.07 -6.51
N SER A 95 -16.05 -14.13 -5.29
CA SER A 95 -16.23 -12.97 -4.40
C SER A 95 -15.21 -13.01 -3.27
N LEU A 96 -14.74 -11.84 -2.85
CA LEU A 96 -13.64 -11.66 -1.90
C LEU A 96 -14.07 -10.76 -0.73
N ALA A 97 -13.67 -11.11 0.48
CA ALA A 97 -13.78 -10.27 1.68
C ALA A 97 -12.52 -10.42 2.55
N ALA A 98 -12.34 -9.53 3.52
CA ALA A 98 -11.22 -9.59 4.45
C ALA A 98 -11.69 -9.42 5.90
N ILE A 99 -11.09 -10.18 6.82
CA ILE A 99 -11.19 -9.98 8.27
C ILE A 99 -9.77 -9.89 8.82
N GLY A 100 -9.44 -8.77 9.45
CA GLY A 100 -8.08 -8.50 9.91
C GLY A 100 -7.05 -8.68 8.79
N ASN A 101 -6.09 -9.58 9.00
CA ASN A 101 -5.04 -9.91 8.04
C ASN A 101 -5.29 -11.21 7.25
N VAL A 102 -6.55 -11.62 7.08
CA VAL A 102 -6.91 -12.83 6.33
C VAL A 102 -7.90 -12.47 5.21
N LEU A 103 -7.59 -12.93 4.00
CA LEU A 103 -8.51 -12.90 2.86
C LEU A 103 -9.41 -14.13 2.89
N TYR A 104 -10.66 -13.95 2.48
CA TYR A 104 -11.65 -15.01 2.34
C TYR A 104 -12.28 -14.90 0.96
N MET A 105 -12.33 -16.03 0.27
CA MET A 105 -12.86 -16.15 -1.08
C MET A 105 -13.99 -17.16 -1.10
N VAL A 106 -15.09 -16.81 -1.75
CA VAL A 106 -16.14 -17.75 -2.15
C VAL A 106 -16.19 -17.83 -3.67
N ARG A 107 -16.41 -19.03 -4.19
CA ARG A 107 -16.52 -19.30 -5.64
C ARG A 107 -17.55 -20.39 -5.90
N LEU A 108 -17.81 -20.64 -7.18
CA LEU A 108 -18.54 -21.84 -7.63
C LEU A 108 -17.61 -22.86 -8.29
N GLY A 109 -17.87 -24.15 -8.03
CA GLY A 109 -17.35 -25.26 -8.83
C GLY A 109 -18.07 -25.40 -10.17
N GLU A 110 -17.55 -26.22 -11.08
CA GLU A 110 -18.19 -26.53 -12.37
C GLU A 110 -19.60 -27.15 -12.19
N ASP A 111 -19.80 -27.87 -11.09
CA ASP A 111 -21.07 -28.50 -10.68
C ASP A 111 -22.01 -27.54 -9.92
N HIS A 112 -21.69 -26.25 -9.89
CA HIS A 112 -22.45 -25.17 -9.24
C HIS A 112 -22.49 -25.26 -7.71
N THR A 113 -21.60 -26.07 -7.11
CA THR A 113 -21.41 -26.11 -5.65
C THR A 113 -20.62 -24.90 -5.17
N ILE A 114 -20.96 -24.45 -3.95
CA ILE A 114 -20.24 -23.35 -3.30
C ILE A 114 -18.94 -23.88 -2.70
N ALA A 115 -17.84 -23.19 -3.00
CA ALA A 115 -16.52 -23.49 -2.49
C ALA A 115 -15.96 -22.28 -1.75
N PHE A 116 -15.24 -22.55 -0.66
CA PHE A 116 -14.65 -21.52 0.20
C PHE A 116 -13.15 -21.73 0.38
N ALA A 117 -12.40 -20.64 0.38
CA ALA A 117 -10.96 -20.63 0.62
C ALA A 117 -10.56 -19.39 1.42
N SER A 118 -9.46 -19.50 2.14
CA SER A 118 -8.87 -18.42 2.92
C SER A 118 -7.38 -18.32 2.65
N SER A 119 -6.84 -17.11 2.81
CA SER A 119 -5.43 -16.82 2.63
C SER A 119 -4.93 -15.89 3.72
N ALA A 120 -3.99 -16.39 4.54
CA ALA A 120 -3.35 -15.62 5.60
C ALA A 120 -2.11 -14.84 5.11
N ASP A 121 -1.59 -15.16 3.93
CA ASP A 121 -0.36 -14.59 3.38
C ASP A 121 -0.60 -13.52 2.29
N GLY A 122 -1.86 -13.13 2.06
CA GLY A 122 -2.18 -12.08 1.09
C GLY A 122 -2.41 -12.57 -0.32
N GLY A 123 -2.83 -13.82 -0.46
CA GLY A 123 -3.23 -14.44 -1.71
C GLY A 123 -2.12 -15.22 -2.41
N HIS A 124 -0.96 -15.39 -1.77
CA HIS A 124 0.12 -16.23 -2.29
C HIS A 124 -0.23 -17.72 -2.18
N THR A 125 -0.89 -18.11 -1.09
CA THR A 125 -1.45 -19.45 -0.91
C THR A 125 -2.88 -19.37 -0.41
N TRP A 126 -3.67 -20.38 -0.78
CA TRP A 126 -5.07 -20.49 -0.45
C TRP A 126 -5.37 -21.86 0.14
N SER A 127 -6.22 -21.91 1.15
CA SER A 127 -6.66 -23.17 1.76
C SER A 127 -7.50 -24.01 0.78
N ASN A 128 -7.34 -25.34 0.85
CA ASN A 128 -7.98 -26.31 -0.06
C ASN A 128 -9.29 -26.88 0.52
N THR A 129 -10.04 -26.09 1.28
CA THR A 129 -11.06 -26.56 2.24
C THR A 129 -12.43 -26.92 1.64
N ALA A 130 -12.61 -26.85 0.32
CA ALA A 130 -13.92 -26.54 -0.24
C ALA A 130 -14.94 -27.65 -0.46
N TYR A 131 -14.61 -28.95 -0.43
CA TYR A 131 -15.53 -29.89 -1.10
C TYR A 131 -16.82 -30.24 -0.34
N ASN A 132 -16.93 -30.02 0.97
CA ASN A 132 -18.09 -30.49 1.76
C ASN A 132 -18.65 -29.49 2.81
N LEU A 133 -18.20 -28.24 2.84
CA LEU A 133 -18.59 -27.27 3.88
C LEU A 133 -20.08 -26.90 3.87
N PHE A 134 -20.73 -27.02 2.72
CA PHE A 134 -22.10 -26.56 2.51
C PHE A 134 -23.08 -27.71 2.20
N ASP A 135 -22.78 -28.96 2.55
CA ASP A 135 -23.70 -30.11 2.39
C ASP A 135 -24.46 -30.13 1.03
N GLY A 136 -23.73 -29.91 -0.06
CA GLY A 136 -24.30 -29.89 -1.41
C GLY A 136 -25.14 -28.64 -1.78
N TRP A 137 -24.99 -27.50 -1.10
CA TRP A 137 -25.64 -26.25 -1.51
C TRP A 137 -25.26 -25.89 -2.95
N LYS A 138 -26.26 -25.93 -3.83
CA LYS A 138 -26.16 -25.51 -5.22
C LYS A 138 -26.79 -24.14 -5.41
N THR A 139 -26.20 -23.37 -6.29
CA THR A 139 -26.75 -22.10 -6.77
C THR A 139 -27.25 -22.27 -8.20
N ASN A 140 -27.99 -21.27 -8.71
CA ASN A 140 -28.39 -21.18 -10.11
C ASN A 140 -27.22 -20.79 -11.07
N GLY A 141 -25.97 -20.83 -10.60
CA GLY A 141 -24.78 -20.50 -11.39
C GLY A 141 -24.19 -19.13 -11.13
N SER A 142 -24.82 -18.31 -10.28
CA SER A 142 -24.29 -17.01 -9.86
C SER A 142 -23.54 -17.11 -8.52
N THR A 143 -22.30 -16.65 -8.46
CA THR A 143 -21.44 -16.75 -7.26
C THR A 143 -22.07 -16.01 -6.08
N PRO A 144 -21.98 -16.54 -4.84
CA PRO A 144 -22.36 -15.80 -3.63
C PRO A 144 -21.55 -14.50 -3.43
N SER A 145 -22.14 -13.49 -2.80
CA SER A 145 -21.42 -12.26 -2.39
C SER A 145 -21.04 -12.35 -0.91
N LEU A 146 -19.81 -11.94 -0.57
CA LEU A 146 -19.30 -11.87 0.80
C LEU A 146 -19.25 -10.44 1.34
N ALA A 147 -19.45 -10.30 2.66
CA ALA A 147 -19.12 -9.12 3.44
C ALA A 147 -18.61 -9.53 4.83
N ALA A 148 -18.02 -8.60 5.58
CA ALA A 148 -17.51 -8.86 6.91
C ALA A 148 -17.91 -7.73 7.88
N ILE A 149 -18.27 -8.11 9.11
CA ILE A 149 -18.45 -7.19 10.25
C ILE A 149 -17.72 -7.78 11.45
N GLY A 150 -16.78 -7.02 12.03
CA GLY A 150 -15.94 -7.51 13.11
C GLY A 150 -15.20 -8.80 12.68
N ASN A 151 -15.40 -9.88 13.43
CA ASN A 151 -14.81 -11.18 13.15
C ASN A 151 -15.81 -12.18 12.51
N THR A 152 -16.90 -11.68 11.92
CA THR A 152 -17.95 -12.52 11.31
C THR A 152 -18.02 -12.28 9.81
N LEU A 153 -18.00 -13.37 9.04
CA LEU A 153 -18.28 -13.37 7.61
C LEU A 153 -19.78 -13.50 7.39
N TYR A 154 -20.27 -12.81 6.38
CA TYR A 154 -21.64 -12.88 5.90
C TYR A 154 -21.65 -13.19 4.42
N MET A 155 -22.60 -14.02 4.01
CA MET A 155 -22.75 -14.48 2.64
C MET A 155 -24.21 -14.33 2.22
N VAL A 156 -24.42 -13.79 1.03
CA VAL A 156 -25.71 -13.85 0.33
C VAL A 156 -25.57 -14.65 -0.95
N ARG A 157 -26.54 -15.52 -1.24
CA ARG A 157 -26.56 -16.40 -2.41
C ARG A 157 -27.95 -16.51 -3.00
N LEU A 158 -28.05 -17.07 -4.20
CA LEU A 158 -29.31 -17.52 -4.78
C LEU A 158 -29.53 -19.01 -4.60
N GLY A 159 -30.76 -19.39 -4.24
CA GLY A 159 -31.26 -20.76 -4.36
C GLY A 159 -31.59 -21.12 -5.81
N GLY A 160 -31.85 -22.41 -6.06
CA GLY A 160 -32.18 -22.92 -7.40
C GLY A 160 -33.47 -22.34 -8.01
N ASP A 161 -34.35 -21.75 -7.18
CA ASP A 161 -35.60 -21.10 -7.58
C ASP A 161 -35.49 -19.56 -7.65
N HIS A 162 -34.26 -19.03 -7.63
CA HIS A 162 -33.95 -17.59 -7.62
C HIS A 162 -34.35 -16.84 -6.34
N THR A 163 -34.64 -17.55 -5.25
CA THR A 163 -34.80 -16.96 -3.92
C THR A 163 -33.45 -16.58 -3.32
N ILE A 164 -33.45 -15.52 -2.52
CA ILE A 164 -32.25 -15.08 -1.81
C ILE A 164 -32.11 -15.94 -0.55
N ALA A 165 -30.88 -16.39 -0.27
CA ALA A 165 -30.53 -17.02 0.98
C ALA A 165 -29.32 -16.34 1.62
N PHE A 166 -29.28 -16.35 2.94
CA PHE A 166 -28.28 -15.69 3.75
C PHE A 166 -27.65 -16.67 4.76
N ALA A 167 -26.34 -16.54 4.94
CA ALA A 167 -25.54 -17.33 5.87
C ALA A 167 -24.46 -16.45 6.51
N SER A 168 -24.02 -16.83 7.70
CA SER A 168 -22.92 -16.19 8.40
C SER A 168 -22.02 -17.22 9.06
N SER A 169 -20.75 -16.85 9.23
CA SER A 169 -19.73 -17.66 9.87
C SER A 169 -18.94 -16.84 10.87
N THR A 170 -18.83 -17.34 12.10
CA THR A 170 -18.08 -16.71 13.20
C THR A 170 -16.71 -17.35 13.42
N ASP A 171 -16.37 -18.39 12.66
CA ASP A 171 -15.14 -19.18 12.81
C ASP A 171 -14.19 -19.04 11.61
N GLY A 172 -14.42 -18.05 10.73
CA GLY A 172 -13.57 -17.86 9.55
C GLY A 172 -13.90 -18.80 8.40
N GLY A 173 -15.15 -19.25 8.33
CA GLY A 173 -15.73 -19.99 7.21
C GLY A 173 -15.65 -21.51 7.32
N TYR A 174 -15.27 -22.05 8.49
CA TYR A 174 -15.29 -23.50 8.75
C TYR A 174 -16.72 -24.01 8.98
N THR A 175 -17.58 -23.20 9.55
CA THR A 175 -19.01 -23.49 9.65
C THR A 175 -19.85 -22.28 9.26
N TRP A 176 -21.01 -22.56 8.68
CA TRP A 176 -21.95 -21.55 8.24
C TRP A 176 -23.33 -21.87 8.81
N ASN A 177 -23.97 -20.87 9.41
CA ASN A 177 -25.37 -21.03 9.79
C ASN A 177 -26.26 -21.00 8.53
N ASN A 178 -27.35 -21.76 8.57
CA ASN A 178 -28.31 -21.83 7.47
C ASN A 178 -29.62 -21.17 7.90
N THR A 179 -29.61 -19.84 8.04
CA THR A 179 -30.70 -19.14 8.73
C THR A 179 -31.82 -18.68 7.79
N ALA A 180 -31.66 -18.72 6.47
CA ALA A 180 -32.50 -17.86 5.61
C ALA A 180 -32.96 -18.45 4.27
N TYR A 181 -33.34 -19.73 4.20
CA TYR A 181 -34.16 -20.17 3.06
C TYR A 181 -35.59 -19.59 3.11
N ASN A 182 -36.10 -19.20 4.30
CA ASN A 182 -37.52 -18.81 4.46
C ASN A 182 -37.78 -17.30 4.62
N LEU A 183 -36.76 -16.48 4.92
CA LEU A 183 -36.95 -15.03 5.13
C LEU A 183 -37.31 -14.28 3.84
N PHE A 184 -36.93 -14.82 2.68
CA PHE A 184 -36.98 -14.10 1.40
C PHE A 184 -37.79 -14.77 0.30
N ASN A 185 -38.71 -15.69 0.63
CA ASN A 185 -39.64 -16.25 -0.38
C ASN A 185 -40.46 -15.17 -1.11
N LYS A 186 -40.52 -13.95 -0.55
CA LYS A 186 -41.14 -12.76 -1.16
C LYS A 186 -40.27 -12.07 -2.21
N TRP A 187 -38.96 -12.26 -2.22
CA TRP A 187 -38.02 -11.51 -3.06
C TRP A 187 -37.35 -12.43 -4.08
N LYS A 188 -37.99 -12.57 -5.24
CA LYS A 188 -37.40 -13.22 -6.41
C LYS A 188 -36.54 -12.23 -7.19
N THR A 189 -35.34 -12.66 -7.54
CA THR A 189 -34.42 -11.87 -8.36
C THR A 189 -34.56 -12.24 -9.84
N ASN A 190 -33.94 -11.45 -10.72
CA ASN A 190 -33.80 -11.77 -12.14
C ASN A 190 -32.79 -12.91 -12.43
N GLY A 191 -32.28 -13.58 -11.41
CA GLY A 191 -31.27 -14.63 -11.53
C GLY A 191 -29.84 -14.22 -11.22
N SER A 192 -29.59 -12.96 -10.89
CA SER A 192 -28.28 -12.46 -10.48
C SER A 192 -28.17 -12.33 -8.96
N THR A 193 -27.06 -12.81 -8.38
CA THR A 193 -26.84 -12.72 -6.93
C THR A 193 -26.83 -11.26 -6.46
N PRO A 194 -27.47 -10.94 -5.32
CA PRO A 194 -27.35 -9.63 -4.69
C PRO A 194 -25.90 -9.28 -4.31
N SER A 195 -25.54 -8.00 -4.37
CA SER A 195 -24.26 -7.50 -3.83
C SER A 195 -24.45 -7.10 -2.36
N LEU A 196 -23.47 -7.44 -1.52
CA LEU A 196 -23.51 -7.28 -0.06
C LEU A 196 -22.31 -6.42 0.41
N THR A 197 -22.57 -5.46 1.29
CA THR A 197 -21.51 -4.68 1.99
C THR A 197 -21.93 -4.39 3.43
N ALA A 198 -21.06 -3.73 4.20
CA ALA A 198 -21.36 -3.31 5.57
C ALA A 198 -20.90 -1.88 5.87
N VAL A 199 -21.69 -1.16 6.66
CA VAL A 199 -21.32 0.12 7.29
C VAL A 199 -21.52 -0.02 8.80
N GLY A 200 -20.46 0.16 9.57
CA GLY A 200 -20.49 -0.10 11.01
C GLY A 200 -20.94 -1.53 11.30
N ASN A 201 -22.01 -1.68 12.09
CA ASN A 201 -22.63 -2.98 12.41
C ASN A 201 -23.86 -3.32 11.54
N THR A 202 -24.10 -2.57 10.46
CA THR A 202 -25.28 -2.76 9.59
C THR A 202 -24.85 -3.34 8.24
N LEU A 203 -25.53 -4.40 7.82
CA LEU A 203 -25.39 -4.98 6.49
C LEU A 203 -26.30 -4.25 5.50
N TYR A 204 -25.81 -4.07 4.28
CA TYR A 204 -26.58 -3.52 3.16
C TYR A 204 -26.49 -4.45 1.97
N MET A 205 -27.64 -4.66 1.33
CA MET A 205 -27.77 -5.51 0.17
C MET A 205 -28.43 -4.73 -0.97
N VAL A 206 -27.86 -4.82 -2.17
CA VAL A 206 -28.52 -4.39 -3.41
C VAL A 206 -28.87 -5.60 -4.26
N ARG A 207 -30.10 -5.61 -4.78
CA ARG A 207 -30.63 -6.70 -5.61
C ARG A 207 -31.38 -6.15 -6.81
N LEU A 208 -31.62 -7.03 -7.78
CA LEU A 208 -32.49 -6.76 -8.92
C LEU A 208 -33.84 -7.46 -8.78
N GLY A 209 -34.92 -6.71 -9.01
CA GLY A 209 -36.25 -7.28 -9.25
C GLY A 209 -36.33 -7.98 -10.60
N GLY A 210 -37.42 -8.74 -10.83
CA GLY A 210 -37.64 -9.44 -12.09
C GLY A 210 -37.73 -8.52 -13.33
N ASP A 211 -38.08 -7.25 -13.13
CA ASP A 211 -38.11 -6.20 -14.15
C ASP A 211 -36.79 -5.40 -14.27
N ARG A 212 -35.71 -5.90 -13.64
CA ARG A 212 -34.36 -5.30 -13.59
C ARG A 212 -34.30 -3.96 -12.85
N THR A 213 -35.28 -3.67 -12.01
CA THR A 213 -35.23 -2.53 -11.08
C THR A 213 -34.31 -2.82 -9.90
N ILE A 214 -33.67 -1.77 -9.40
CA ILE A 214 -32.74 -1.85 -8.26
C ILE A 214 -33.53 -1.71 -6.96
N ALA A 215 -33.29 -2.61 -6.02
CA ALA A 215 -33.81 -2.53 -4.66
C ALA A 215 -32.69 -2.63 -3.63
N VAL A 216 -32.75 -1.79 -2.59
CA VAL A 216 -31.78 -1.75 -1.49
C VAL A 216 -32.46 -2.16 -0.19
N SER A 217 -31.81 -3.02 0.58
CA SER A 217 -32.27 -3.42 1.92
C SER A 217 -31.11 -3.36 2.91
N SER A 218 -31.45 -3.21 4.19
CA SER A 218 -30.48 -3.28 5.29
C SER A 218 -30.90 -4.25 6.37
N SER A 219 -29.90 -4.67 7.15
CA SER A 219 -30.07 -5.45 8.36
C SER A 219 -29.13 -4.94 9.45
N SER A 220 -29.69 -4.48 10.56
CA SER A 220 -28.96 -4.01 11.74
C SER A 220 -28.82 -5.11 12.82
N ASP A 221 -29.27 -6.33 12.54
CA ASP A 221 -29.34 -7.45 13.49
C ASP A 221 -28.59 -8.70 12.98
N SER A 222 -27.48 -8.47 12.27
CA SER A 222 -26.62 -9.53 11.71
C SER A 222 -27.35 -10.46 10.73
N GLY A 223 -28.27 -9.91 9.93
CA GLY A 223 -28.99 -10.60 8.87
C GLY A 223 -30.17 -11.43 9.32
N ARG A 224 -30.62 -11.29 10.58
CA ARG A 224 -31.79 -12.01 11.12
C ARG A 224 -33.10 -11.43 10.57
N SER A 225 -33.16 -10.12 10.37
CA SER A 225 -34.27 -9.43 9.71
C SER A 225 -33.74 -8.40 8.72
N TRP A 226 -34.56 -8.11 7.71
CA TRP A 226 -34.20 -7.21 6.61
C TRP A 226 -35.33 -6.23 6.33
N HIS A 227 -34.95 -4.98 6.11
CA HIS A 227 -35.86 -3.89 5.81
C HIS A 227 -35.56 -3.32 4.43
N ASP A 228 -36.59 -3.15 3.59
CA ASP A 228 -36.45 -2.45 2.32
C ASP A 228 -36.29 -0.94 2.57
N LEU A 229 -35.18 -0.39 2.10
CA LEU A 229 -34.81 1.02 2.28
C LEU A 229 -35.23 1.87 1.07
N ALA A 230 -35.09 1.30 -0.13
CA ALA A 230 -35.38 1.99 -1.37
C ALA A 230 -35.88 0.99 -2.42
N TYR A 231 -37.07 1.23 -2.95
CA TYR A 231 -37.62 0.56 -4.14
C TYR A 231 -37.92 1.66 -5.17
N ASN A 232 -37.29 1.60 -6.35
CA ASN A 232 -37.49 2.56 -7.46
C ASN A 232 -37.05 4.02 -7.25
N LEU A 233 -36.20 4.34 -6.27
CA LEU A 233 -35.80 5.75 -5.98
C LEU A 233 -34.99 6.45 -7.09
N PHE A 234 -34.43 5.71 -8.04
CA PHE A 234 -33.57 6.25 -9.09
C PHE A 234 -34.31 6.53 -10.41
N ASN A 235 -35.40 7.31 -10.47
CA ASN A 235 -36.07 7.69 -11.74
C ASN A 235 -36.15 6.55 -12.80
N ASN A 236 -36.49 5.31 -12.41
CA ASN A 236 -36.46 4.12 -13.27
C ASN A 236 -35.06 3.67 -13.79
N TRP A 237 -33.98 3.79 -13.01
CA TRP A 237 -32.69 3.18 -13.33
C TRP A 237 -32.85 1.67 -13.44
N LYS A 238 -32.90 1.19 -14.68
CA LYS A 238 -32.80 -0.22 -15.02
C LYS A 238 -31.35 -0.58 -15.30
N THR A 239 -30.99 -1.82 -15.03
CA THR A 239 -29.70 -2.37 -15.43
C THR A 239 -29.83 -3.19 -16.71
N ASN A 240 -28.71 -3.51 -17.36
CA ASN A 240 -28.70 -4.49 -18.45
C ASN A 240 -29.01 -5.94 -17.99
N GLY A 241 -29.36 -6.14 -16.72
CA GLY A 241 -29.57 -7.44 -16.09
C GLY A 241 -28.45 -7.85 -15.12
N SER A 242 -27.33 -7.14 -15.10
CA SER A 242 -26.25 -7.37 -14.12
C SER A 242 -26.52 -6.62 -12.80
N THR A 243 -26.29 -7.28 -11.66
CA THR A 243 -26.47 -6.67 -10.33
C THR A 243 -25.50 -5.50 -10.15
N PRO A 244 -25.94 -4.35 -9.60
CA PRO A 244 -25.05 -3.26 -9.20
C PRO A 244 -24.00 -3.72 -8.19
N SER A 245 -22.79 -3.16 -8.25
CA SER A 245 -21.77 -3.37 -7.22
C SER A 245 -21.96 -2.33 -6.12
N LEU A 246 -21.97 -2.78 -4.87
CA LEU A 246 -22.17 -1.97 -3.67
C LEU A 246 -20.90 -1.94 -2.81
N SER A 247 -20.53 -0.75 -2.34
CA SER A 247 -19.36 -0.54 -1.51
C SER A 247 -19.63 0.50 -0.42
N ALA A 248 -18.80 0.53 0.62
CA ALA A 248 -19.01 1.36 1.80
C ALA A 248 -17.70 2.01 2.26
N LYS A 249 -17.72 3.31 2.53
CA LYS A 249 -16.59 4.06 3.08
C LYS A 249 -17.06 5.28 3.86
N ASN A 250 -16.38 5.62 4.97
CA ASN A 250 -16.65 6.85 5.73
C ASN A 250 -18.14 7.01 6.12
N ASN A 251 -18.80 5.90 6.49
CA ASN A 251 -20.25 5.83 6.74
C ASN A 251 -21.17 6.19 5.56
N MET A 252 -20.64 6.27 4.35
CA MET A 252 -21.40 6.43 3.11
C MET A 252 -21.45 5.12 2.33
N LEU A 253 -22.55 4.92 1.62
CA LEU A 253 -22.73 3.86 0.64
C LEU A 253 -22.50 4.39 -0.76
N TYR A 254 -21.90 3.55 -1.60
CA TYR A 254 -21.64 3.83 -3.00
C TYR A 254 -22.09 2.66 -3.85
N MET A 255 -22.72 2.97 -4.98
CA MET A 255 -23.25 1.97 -5.90
C MET A 255 -22.83 2.32 -7.32
N VAL A 256 -22.31 1.34 -8.05
CA VAL A 256 -22.08 1.44 -9.49
C VAL A 256 -22.95 0.42 -10.23
N ARG A 257 -23.57 0.86 -11.32
CA ARG A 257 -24.41 0.02 -12.18
C ARG A 257 -23.98 0.11 -13.64
N LEU A 258 -24.41 -0.87 -14.42
CA LEU A 258 -24.41 -0.84 -15.87
C LEU A 258 -25.84 -0.73 -16.39
N GLY A 259 -26.16 0.37 -17.08
CA GLY A 259 -27.49 0.63 -17.63
C GLY A 259 -27.85 -0.26 -18.81
N GLU A 260 -29.13 -0.27 -19.21
CA GLU A 260 -29.60 -1.00 -20.42
C GLU A 260 -28.89 -0.54 -21.70
N ASP A 261 -28.49 0.73 -21.74
CA ASP A 261 -27.68 1.35 -22.79
C ASP A 261 -26.16 1.08 -22.64
N LYS A 262 -25.79 0.23 -21.67
CA LYS A 262 -24.42 -0.13 -21.31
C LYS A 262 -23.59 1.06 -20.79
N THR A 263 -24.24 2.12 -20.32
CA THR A 263 -23.55 3.22 -19.64
C THR A 263 -23.25 2.84 -18.19
N ILE A 264 -22.07 3.22 -17.72
CA ILE A 264 -21.73 3.10 -16.30
C ILE A 264 -22.34 4.32 -15.60
N SER A 265 -23.09 4.10 -14.52
CA SER A 265 -23.59 5.18 -13.66
C SER A 265 -23.30 4.87 -12.20
N MET A 266 -23.09 5.92 -11.40
CA MET A 266 -22.79 5.78 -9.99
C MET A 266 -23.74 6.61 -9.14
N ALA A 267 -24.00 6.16 -7.92
CA ALA A 267 -24.74 6.89 -6.92
C ALA A 267 -24.12 6.70 -5.54
N SER A 268 -24.36 7.66 -4.65
CA SER A 268 -23.98 7.59 -3.24
C SER A 268 -25.16 7.88 -2.32
N SER A 269 -25.06 7.39 -1.09
CA SER A 269 -26.01 7.65 -0.01
C SER A 269 -25.26 7.99 1.27
N GLN A 270 -25.63 9.12 1.89
CA GLN A 270 -25.07 9.61 3.15
C GLN A 270 -25.92 9.22 4.36
N ASP A 271 -27.12 8.70 4.14
CA ASP A 271 -28.14 8.45 5.15
C ASP A 271 -28.51 6.96 5.19
N ASN A 272 -27.49 6.11 5.13
CA ASN A 272 -27.65 4.66 5.29
C ASN A 272 -28.59 4.03 4.26
N GLY A 273 -28.55 4.51 3.01
CA GLY A 273 -29.27 3.93 1.88
C GLY A 273 -30.73 4.35 1.77
N ALA A 274 -31.21 5.29 2.61
CA ALA A 274 -32.57 5.81 2.56
C ALA A 274 -32.77 6.74 1.36
N ASN A 275 -31.83 7.65 1.10
CA ASN A 275 -31.82 8.50 -0.08
C ASN A 275 -30.52 8.31 -0.87
N TRP A 276 -30.63 8.39 -2.19
CA TRP A 276 -29.49 8.22 -3.09
C TRP A 276 -29.36 9.40 -4.05
N HIS A 277 -28.13 9.83 -4.26
CA HIS A 277 -27.78 10.92 -5.17
C HIS A 277 -26.93 10.36 -6.32
N THR A 278 -27.36 10.62 -7.56
CA THR A 278 -26.57 10.27 -8.75
C THR A 278 -25.30 11.10 -8.81
N LEU A 279 -24.17 10.45 -9.01
CA LEU A 279 -22.88 11.06 -9.33
C LEU A 279 -22.78 11.17 -10.86
N ALA A 280 -22.35 12.32 -11.38
CA ALA A 280 -22.40 12.73 -12.79
C ALA A 280 -22.29 11.60 -13.86
N ASN A 281 -23.24 11.58 -14.82
CA ASN A 281 -23.44 10.50 -15.79
C ASN A 281 -22.44 10.48 -16.96
N ASP A 282 -21.72 11.58 -17.20
CA ASP A 282 -20.79 11.77 -18.33
C ASP A 282 -19.34 11.40 -18.00
N MET A 283 -19.04 11.12 -16.73
CA MET A 283 -17.69 10.79 -16.23
C MET A 283 -17.06 9.54 -16.86
N PHE A 284 -17.88 8.60 -17.35
CA PHE A 284 -17.42 7.37 -18.01
C PHE A 284 -17.68 7.37 -19.52
N SER A 285 -17.92 8.54 -20.11
CA SER A 285 -18.10 8.65 -21.57
C SER A 285 -16.88 8.08 -22.31
N GLY A 286 -17.12 7.08 -23.17
CA GLY A 286 -16.08 6.34 -23.89
C GLY A 286 -15.58 5.06 -23.20
N TRP A 287 -16.00 4.76 -21.97
CA TRP A 287 -15.63 3.52 -21.28
C TRP A 287 -16.51 2.38 -21.78
N GLN A 288 -15.90 1.40 -22.46
CA GLN A 288 -16.62 0.28 -23.06
C GLN A 288 -16.42 -1.00 -22.26
N THR A 289 -17.49 -1.47 -21.60
CA THR A 289 -17.50 -2.77 -20.90
C THR A 289 -18.03 -3.89 -21.80
N ASN A 290 -17.88 -5.13 -21.32
CA ASN A 290 -18.38 -6.36 -21.93
C ASN A 290 -19.66 -6.87 -21.24
N ASP A 291 -20.59 -5.97 -20.95
CA ASP A 291 -21.89 -6.27 -20.34
C ASP A 291 -21.86 -6.68 -18.85
N SER A 292 -20.70 -6.60 -18.21
CA SER A 292 -20.55 -6.83 -16.76
C SER A 292 -20.43 -5.53 -15.97
N THR A 293 -21.11 -5.47 -14.82
CA THR A 293 -20.97 -4.37 -13.86
C THR A 293 -19.52 -4.25 -13.37
N PRO A 294 -18.95 -3.04 -13.31
CA PRO A 294 -17.66 -2.81 -12.65
C PRO A 294 -17.69 -3.22 -11.17
N ALA A 295 -16.55 -3.67 -10.66
CA ALA A 295 -16.34 -3.93 -9.24
C ALA A 295 -15.99 -2.63 -8.52
N LEU A 296 -16.54 -2.44 -7.31
CA LEU A 296 -16.32 -1.25 -6.49
C LEU A 296 -15.74 -1.63 -5.12
N ALA A 297 -14.63 -1.00 -4.74
CA ALA A 297 -14.05 -1.11 -3.39
C ALA A 297 -13.82 0.27 -2.79
N PRO A 298 -13.91 0.41 -1.46
CA PRO A 298 -13.49 1.64 -0.81
C PRO A 298 -11.98 1.77 -0.93
N LEU A 299 -11.49 2.99 -1.15
CA LEU A 299 -10.07 3.24 -0.99
C LEU A 299 -9.76 3.56 0.46
N ALA A 300 -8.99 2.75 1.17
CA ALA A 300 -8.48 3.19 2.47
C ALA A 300 -7.48 4.34 2.37
N PHE A 301 -6.86 4.49 1.20
CA PHE A 301 -5.87 5.53 0.94
C PHE A 301 -6.18 6.15 -0.40
N PRO A 302 -6.12 7.49 -0.51
CA PRO A 302 -6.52 8.10 -1.76
C PRO A 302 -5.67 7.64 -2.93
N LEU A 303 -6.33 7.31 -4.06
CA LEU A 303 -5.60 7.10 -5.30
C LEU A 303 -4.95 8.43 -5.61
N PHE A 304 -3.64 8.38 -5.69
CA PHE A 304 -2.89 9.45 -6.24
C PHE A 304 -2.55 9.05 -7.65
N ASN A 305 -2.86 10.00 -8.51
CA ASN A 305 -2.54 10.02 -9.92
C ASN A 305 -1.16 9.39 -10.13
N ALA A 306 -1.07 8.42 -11.03
CA ALA A 306 0.19 7.94 -11.57
C ALA A 306 0.85 9.00 -12.49
N ASP A 307 0.58 10.29 -12.26
CA ASP A 307 1.25 11.41 -12.88
C ASP A 307 2.44 11.79 -11.99
N THR A 308 3.60 11.20 -12.30
CA THR A 308 4.89 11.89 -12.49
C THR A 308 5.30 13.01 -11.51
N HIS A 309 5.00 12.91 -10.21
CA HIS A 309 5.50 13.88 -9.23
C HIS A 309 6.29 13.28 -8.07
N ARG A 310 6.35 11.95 -7.89
CA ARG A 310 7.04 11.33 -6.72
C ARG A 310 8.41 10.79 -7.03
N SER A 311 8.59 10.22 -8.22
CA SER A 311 9.88 9.69 -8.66
C SER A 311 10.80 10.80 -9.18
N ASP A 312 10.28 12.00 -9.36
CA ASP A 312 10.95 13.17 -9.94
C ASP A 312 10.59 14.49 -9.21
N TRP A 313 10.25 14.42 -7.92
CA TRP A 313 9.80 15.59 -7.15
C TRP A 313 10.87 16.69 -7.06
N MET A 314 12.15 16.32 -7.05
CA MET A 314 13.25 17.28 -6.95
C MET A 314 13.41 18.13 -8.22
N LYS A 315 12.86 17.68 -9.35
CA LYS A 315 12.78 18.47 -10.60
C LYS A 315 12.12 19.84 -10.41
N TYR A 316 11.16 19.93 -9.50
CA TYR A 316 10.33 21.11 -9.29
C TYR A 316 10.86 22.00 -8.14
N LEU A 317 11.95 21.62 -7.48
CA LEU A 317 12.50 22.36 -6.35
C LEU A 317 12.98 23.75 -6.75
N ASN A 318 12.78 24.71 -5.85
CA ASN A 318 13.41 26.01 -5.98
C ASN A 318 14.93 25.89 -5.85
N LYS A 319 15.62 26.12 -6.97
CA LYS A 319 17.07 26.03 -7.11
C LYS A 319 17.84 26.94 -6.17
N ASP A 320 17.25 28.04 -5.72
CA ASP A 320 17.91 29.00 -4.82
C ASP A 320 17.87 28.57 -3.34
N VAL A 321 17.12 27.51 -3.02
CA VAL A 321 17.00 27.01 -1.64
C VAL A 321 18.25 26.23 -1.28
N ARG A 322 18.78 26.51 -0.09
CA ARG A 322 19.92 25.78 0.47
C ARG A 322 19.51 24.36 0.84
N LEU A 323 20.41 23.41 0.64
CA LEU A 323 20.16 22.01 0.96
C LEU A 323 19.85 21.81 2.46
N VAL A 324 20.48 22.61 3.34
CA VAL A 324 20.24 22.58 4.79
C VAL A 324 18.86 23.11 5.20
N ASP A 325 18.20 23.87 4.33
CA ASP A 325 16.85 24.42 4.55
C ASP A 325 15.77 23.59 3.84
N SER A 326 16.13 22.42 3.28
CA SER A 326 15.22 21.55 2.53
C SER A 326 14.72 20.39 3.37
N HIS A 327 13.67 19.69 2.91
CA HIS A 327 12.99 18.63 3.63
C HIS A 327 13.07 17.31 2.85
N ILE A 328 13.78 16.31 3.37
CA ILE A 328 14.14 15.10 2.62
C ILE A 328 13.67 13.86 3.40
N PRO A 329 12.79 13.02 2.81
CA PRO A 329 12.44 11.74 3.41
C PRO A 329 13.61 10.76 3.35
N CYS A 330 13.82 10.04 4.45
CA CYS A 330 14.93 9.12 4.65
C CYS A 330 14.46 7.76 5.17
N SER A 331 15.06 6.69 4.65
CA SER A 331 14.87 5.33 5.14
C SER A 331 15.95 4.96 6.16
N HIS A 332 15.53 4.46 7.33
CA HIS A 332 16.42 3.87 8.32
C HIS A 332 16.77 2.43 7.93
N ASP A 333 18.05 2.04 8.08
CA ASP A 333 18.51 0.68 7.76
C ASP A 333 17.95 0.20 6.41
N SER A 334 18.13 1.00 5.36
CA SER A 334 17.33 0.96 4.13
C SER A 334 17.34 -0.39 3.42
N SER A 335 18.42 -1.14 3.60
CA SER A 335 18.60 -2.47 3.03
C SER A 335 17.78 -3.56 3.72
N SER A 336 17.29 -3.29 4.94
CA SER A 336 16.68 -4.29 5.81
C SER A 336 15.19 -4.51 5.49
N TYR A 337 14.95 -4.89 4.24
CA TYR A 337 13.71 -5.45 3.75
C TYR A 337 13.78 -6.97 3.67
N ALA A 338 12.64 -7.62 3.45
CA ALA A 338 12.59 -9.06 3.25
C ALA A 338 13.33 -9.47 1.98
N VAL A 339 14.45 -10.20 2.11
CA VAL A 339 15.23 -10.75 0.99
C VAL A 339 15.14 -12.28 0.99
N GLY A 340 14.70 -12.87 -0.12
CA GLY A 340 14.62 -14.33 -0.31
C GLY A 340 13.38 -15.00 0.32
N GLY A 341 13.08 -16.23 -0.11
CA GLY A 341 11.83 -16.96 0.22
C GLY A 341 11.58 -17.23 1.72
N LEU A 342 10.49 -17.96 2.01
CA LEU A 342 9.89 -18.16 3.35
C LEU A 342 10.87 -18.40 4.53
N LEU A 343 11.96 -19.14 4.32
CA LEU A 343 12.91 -19.50 5.37
C LEU A 343 13.84 -18.35 5.80
N ASN A 344 14.12 -17.40 4.91
CA ASN A 344 14.92 -16.22 5.24
C ASN A 344 14.06 -15.15 5.89
N MET A 345 12.82 -14.95 5.42
CA MET A 345 11.86 -14.03 6.05
C MET A 345 11.58 -14.38 7.51
N SER A 346 11.35 -15.66 7.84
CA SER A 346 11.09 -16.06 9.22
C SER A 346 12.28 -15.78 10.13
N LYS A 347 13.51 -16.01 9.68
CA LYS A 347 14.73 -15.66 10.43
C LYS A 347 14.89 -14.15 10.62
N THR A 348 14.67 -13.35 9.57
CA THR A 348 14.83 -11.89 9.63
C THR A 348 13.74 -11.23 10.49
N ILE A 349 12.49 -11.74 10.43
CA ILE A 349 11.39 -11.30 11.29
C ILE A 349 11.66 -11.71 12.74
N LEU A 350 12.05 -12.96 13.01
CA LEU A 350 12.35 -13.43 14.37
C LEU A 350 13.55 -12.71 14.98
N ALA A 351 14.52 -12.26 14.16
CA ALA A 351 15.66 -11.48 14.61
C ALA A 351 15.34 -9.98 14.85
N GLY A 352 14.13 -9.51 14.51
CA GLY A 352 13.76 -8.11 14.64
C GLY A 352 14.55 -7.15 13.75
N ALA A 353 15.08 -7.66 12.64
CA ALA A 353 15.98 -6.89 11.79
C ALA A 353 15.24 -6.11 10.68
N ILE A 354 14.01 -6.48 10.31
CA ILE A 354 13.30 -5.82 9.20
C ILE A 354 12.82 -4.42 9.60
N THR A 355 13.34 -3.40 8.92
CA THR A 355 12.97 -2.00 9.07
C THR A 355 12.21 -1.46 7.87
N GLN A 356 12.24 -2.15 6.72
CA GLN A 356 11.55 -1.73 5.48
C GLN A 356 10.69 -2.86 4.90
N LEU A 357 9.58 -2.53 4.21
CA LEU A 357 8.72 -3.55 3.60
C LEU A 357 9.14 -3.90 2.17
N GLY A 358 10.04 -3.12 1.59
CA GLY A 358 10.34 -3.19 0.17
C GLY A 358 11.74 -2.71 -0.15
N ASN A 359 12.18 -3.05 -1.36
CA ASN A 359 13.53 -2.80 -1.82
C ASN A 359 13.80 -1.31 -2.13
N TYR A 360 15.02 -0.97 -2.54
CA TYR A 360 15.38 0.41 -2.84
C TYR A 360 14.55 0.99 -3.98
N ALA A 361 14.23 0.20 -5.01
CA ALA A 361 13.38 0.67 -6.11
C ALA A 361 11.98 1.08 -5.62
N GLU A 362 11.39 0.30 -4.71
CA GLU A 362 10.10 0.60 -4.10
C GLU A 362 10.17 1.81 -3.17
N GLN A 363 11.23 1.94 -2.36
CA GLN A 363 11.46 3.10 -1.50
C GLN A 363 11.68 4.39 -2.30
N LEU A 364 12.46 4.35 -3.39
CA LEU A 364 12.64 5.47 -4.31
C LEU A 364 11.29 5.88 -4.95
N GLY A 365 10.44 4.90 -5.23
CA GLY A 365 9.08 5.09 -5.75
C GLY A 365 8.15 5.85 -4.81
N THR A 366 8.40 5.85 -3.50
CA THR A 366 7.58 6.59 -2.53
C THR A 366 7.97 8.07 -2.39
N GLY A 367 9.17 8.43 -2.86
CA GLY A 367 9.73 9.78 -2.77
C GLY A 367 10.96 9.89 -1.86
N VAL A 368 11.37 8.80 -1.21
CA VAL A 368 12.60 8.76 -0.39
C VAL A 368 13.83 9.00 -1.24
N ARG A 369 14.75 9.83 -0.74
CA ARG A 369 15.99 10.18 -1.43
C ARG A 369 17.24 10.05 -0.55
N TYR A 370 17.08 9.80 0.74
CA TYR A 370 18.20 9.58 1.65
C TYR A 370 18.15 8.17 2.23
N PHE A 371 19.25 7.43 2.10
CA PHE A 371 19.34 6.03 2.48
C PHE A 371 20.47 5.82 3.48
N ASP A 372 20.13 5.29 4.66
CA ASP A 372 21.10 4.68 5.59
C ASP A 372 21.49 3.30 5.04
N VAL A 373 22.76 3.15 4.64
CA VAL A 373 23.30 1.98 3.94
C VAL A 373 24.42 1.37 4.77
N ARG A 374 24.19 0.21 5.36
CA ARG A 374 25.18 -0.45 6.23
C ARG A 374 25.84 -1.61 5.52
N CYS A 375 27.17 -1.57 5.42
CA CYS A 375 27.97 -2.51 4.66
C CYS A 375 28.82 -3.40 5.56
N LYS A 376 28.88 -4.70 5.25
CA LYS A 376 29.73 -5.68 5.91
C LYS A 376 30.27 -6.68 4.91
N GLU A 377 31.52 -7.08 5.11
CA GLU A 377 32.13 -8.12 4.28
C GLU A 377 31.80 -9.52 4.81
N GLN A 378 31.52 -10.44 3.89
CA GLN A 378 31.55 -11.88 4.13
C GLN A 378 32.14 -12.60 2.92
N ASN A 379 33.20 -13.41 3.15
CA ASN A 379 33.87 -14.22 2.13
C ASN A 379 34.29 -13.41 0.87
N GLY A 380 34.87 -12.21 1.04
CA GLY A 380 35.30 -11.38 -0.08
C GLY A 380 34.20 -10.54 -0.74
N THR A 381 32.93 -10.74 -0.37
CA THR A 381 31.78 -10.03 -0.95
C THR A 381 31.25 -8.99 0.03
N ILE A 382 30.89 -7.80 -0.48
CA ILE A 382 30.28 -6.74 0.32
C ILE A 382 28.75 -6.91 0.32
N TYR A 383 28.23 -7.29 1.49
CA TYR A 383 26.82 -7.39 1.76
C TYR A 383 26.31 -6.15 2.48
N LEU A 384 25.05 -5.84 2.23
CA LEU A 384 24.27 -4.98 3.09
C LEU A 384 23.87 -5.80 4.32
N HIS A 385 23.76 -5.17 5.49
CA HIS A 385 23.45 -5.91 6.72
C HIS A 385 22.61 -5.11 7.73
N HIS A 386 21.95 -5.85 8.63
CA HIS A 386 21.36 -5.32 9.85
C HIS A 386 21.73 -6.24 11.00
N GLY A 387 22.58 -5.75 11.92
CA GLY A 387 23.13 -6.58 12.99
C GLY A 387 23.83 -7.84 12.45
N PRO A 388 23.42 -9.05 12.88
CA PRO A 388 23.99 -10.31 12.40
C PRO A 388 23.45 -10.77 11.04
N ILE A 389 22.42 -10.13 10.49
CA ILE A 389 21.73 -10.57 9.28
C ILE A 389 22.39 -9.94 8.05
N MET A 390 22.83 -10.78 7.11
CA MET A 390 23.25 -10.37 5.77
C MET A 390 22.05 -10.32 4.83
N LEU A 391 22.04 -9.31 3.98
CA LEU A 391 20.95 -9.00 3.04
C LEU A 391 21.50 -9.13 1.61
N ASP A 392 21.02 -8.32 0.67
CA ASP A 392 21.58 -8.30 -0.69
C ASP A 392 23.00 -7.68 -0.72
N THR A 393 23.73 -7.87 -1.82
CA THR A 393 25.04 -7.26 -2.01
C THR A 393 24.92 -5.79 -2.39
N LEU A 394 25.89 -4.98 -1.96
CA LEU A 394 25.94 -3.56 -2.32
C LEU A 394 25.97 -3.38 -3.85
N GLU A 395 26.78 -4.19 -4.54
CA GLU A 395 26.90 -4.12 -6.00
C GLU A 395 25.57 -4.44 -6.70
N ASN A 396 24.86 -5.49 -6.28
CA ASN A 396 23.57 -5.84 -6.89
C ASN A 396 22.53 -4.73 -6.70
N VAL A 397 22.39 -4.17 -5.49
CA VAL A 397 21.45 -3.08 -5.22
C VAL A 397 21.77 -1.83 -6.03
N LEU A 398 23.04 -1.44 -6.11
CA LEU A 398 23.45 -0.28 -6.92
C LEU A 398 23.09 -0.48 -8.39
N ARG A 399 23.43 -1.65 -8.96
CA ARG A 399 23.25 -1.93 -10.39
C ARG A 399 21.80 -2.17 -10.79
N SER A 400 21.00 -2.82 -9.94
CA SER A 400 19.64 -3.25 -10.30
C SER A 400 18.56 -2.27 -9.86
N GLU A 401 18.82 -1.42 -8.86
CA GLU A 401 17.78 -0.58 -8.25
C GLU A 401 18.12 0.92 -8.31
N ILE A 402 19.23 1.32 -7.68
CA ILE A 402 19.57 2.74 -7.45
C ILE A 402 20.02 3.44 -8.73
N VAL A 403 21.01 2.90 -9.44
CA VAL A 403 21.55 3.51 -10.66
C VAL A 403 20.49 3.53 -11.78
N PRO A 404 19.71 2.46 -12.03
CA PRO A 404 18.62 2.52 -13.00
C PRO A 404 17.57 3.58 -12.67
N PHE A 405 17.22 3.79 -11.40
CA PHE A 405 16.31 4.87 -11.01
C PHE A 405 16.92 6.25 -11.29
N SER A 406 18.17 6.47 -10.90
CA SER A 406 18.91 7.72 -11.14
C SER A 406 19.00 8.05 -12.64
N ASN A 407 19.20 7.05 -13.49
CA ASN A 407 19.22 7.21 -14.94
C ASN A 407 17.86 7.61 -15.53
N ARG A 408 16.76 7.09 -14.96
CA ARG A 408 15.40 7.44 -15.39
C ARG A 408 14.95 8.80 -14.86
N ASN A 409 15.51 9.26 -13.73
CA ASN A 409 15.13 10.49 -13.06
C ASN A 409 16.37 11.37 -12.80
N PRO A 410 16.97 11.96 -13.85
CA PRO A 410 18.25 12.67 -13.74
C PRO A 410 18.17 14.00 -12.95
N SER A 411 16.96 14.46 -12.60
CA SER A 411 16.73 15.59 -11.71
C SER A 411 16.84 15.25 -10.23
N GLU A 412 16.84 13.96 -9.88
CA GLU A 412 16.83 13.52 -8.50
C GLU A 412 18.24 13.37 -7.95
N LEU A 413 18.40 13.78 -6.70
CA LEU A 413 19.63 13.61 -5.94
C LEU A 413 19.43 12.54 -4.87
N ILE A 414 20.24 11.49 -4.92
CA ILE A 414 20.19 10.35 -4.01
C ILE A 414 21.34 10.45 -3.01
N PHE A 415 21.02 10.48 -1.72
CA PHE A 415 21.99 10.48 -0.64
C PHE A 415 22.26 9.05 -0.19
N LEU A 416 23.50 8.60 -0.34
CA LEU A 416 23.97 7.31 0.16
C LEU A 416 24.81 7.56 1.39
N ASP A 417 24.25 7.24 2.56
CA ASP A 417 24.92 7.34 3.84
C ASP A 417 25.52 5.99 4.21
N ILE A 418 26.76 5.81 3.79
CA ILE A 418 27.47 4.54 3.85
C ILE A 418 28.11 4.36 5.22
N ASP A 419 27.62 3.40 5.98
CA ASP A 419 28.24 2.92 7.21
C ASP A 419 29.03 1.63 6.97
N LEU A 420 30.14 1.46 7.68
CA LEU A 420 31.13 0.41 7.42
C LEU A 420 31.38 -0.44 8.67
N SER A 421 31.05 -1.73 8.60
CA SER A 421 31.38 -2.70 9.64
C SER A 421 32.76 -3.31 9.39
N GLY A 422 33.80 -2.68 9.94
CA GLY A 422 35.20 -3.13 9.85
C GLY A 422 35.98 -2.41 8.74
N ASP A 423 37.21 -2.86 8.50
CA ASP A 423 38.08 -2.25 7.49
C ASP A 423 37.76 -2.74 6.07
N ILE A 424 36.66 -2.23 5.52
CA ILE A 424 36.14 -2.59 4.20
C ILE A 424 36.06 -1.38 3.25
N SER A 425 36.54 -0.22 3.70
CA SER A 425 36.34 1.07 3.04
C SER A 425 36.86 1.09 1.60
N ARG A 426 38.02 0.47 1.33
CA ARG A 426 38.55 0.35 -0.02
C ARG A 426 37.67 -0.47 -0.96
N LYS A 427 37.18 -1.63 -0.51
CA LYS A 427 36.31 -2.51 -1.32
C LYS A 427 34.99 -1.84 -1.65
N VAL A 428 34.41 -1.13 -0.68
CA VAL A 428 33.18 -0.36 -0.89
C VAL A 428 33.41 0.77 -1.89
N LEU A 429 34.55 1.47 -1.80
CA LEU A 429 34.92 2.50 -2.78
C LEU A 429 35.05 1.91 -4.19
N ASP A 430 35.75 0.78 -4.33
CA ASP A 430 35.93 0.10 -5.62
C ASP A 430 34.57 -0.28 -6.25
N ILE A 431 33.59 -0.72 -5.46
CA ILE A 431 32.21 -0.97 -5.92
C ILE A 431 31.51 0.32 -6.35
N LEU A 432 31.61 1.40 -5.55
CA LEU A 432 30.97 2.68 -5.87
C LEU A 432 31.48 3.23 -7.22
N VAL A 433 32.78 3.28 -7.43
CA VAL A 433 33.37 3.78 -8.69
C VAL A 433 33.09 2.86 -9.88
N ALA A 434 32.87 1.56 -9.65
CA ALA A 434 32.49 0.61 -10.70
C ALA A 434 30.99 0.65 -11.06
N CYS A 435 30.14 1.23 -10.21
CA CYS A 435 28.70 1.29 -10.41
C CYS A 435 28.20 2.70 -10.74
N ILE A 436 28.83 3.74 -10.20
CA ILE A 436 28.42 5.13 -10.32
C ILE A 436 29.53 5.91 -11.03
N ASP A 437 29.17 6.57 -12.13
CA ASP A 437 30.07 7.50 -12.79
C ASP A 437 30.29 8.74 -11.90
N GLU A 438 31.56 9.01 -11.57
CA GLU A 438 31.96 10.08 -10.65
C GLU A 438 31.49 11.47 -11.09
N GLN A 439 31.23 11.70 -12.39
CA GLN A 439 30.70 12.98 -12.87
C GLN A 439 29.33 13.32 -12.26
N PHE A 440 28.54 12.30 -11.91
CA PHE A 440 27.22 12.45 -11.30
C PHE A 440 27.27 12.54 -9.78
N ILE A 441 28.44 12.42 -9.15
CA ILE A 441 28.60 12.60 -7.71
C ILE A 441 28.88 14.09 -7.43
N ALA A 442 28.13 14.65 -6.49
CA ALA A 442 28.30 16.04 -6.09
C ALA A 442 29.63 16.24 -5.34
N THR A 443 30.26 17.38 -5.57
CA THR A 443 31.44 17.85 -4.82
C THR A 443 31.16 19.17 -4.10
N GLU A 444 30.16 19.91 -4.57
CA GLU A 444 29.76 21.26 -4.16
C GLU A 444 29.19 21.29 -2.73
N HIS A 445 28.73 20.14 -2.25
CA HIS A 445 28.26 19.94 -0.88
C HIS A 445 29.40 19.94 0.17
N LEU A 446 30.66 20.04 -0.27
CA LEU A 446 31.85 20.04 0.57
C LEU A 446 32.64 21.34 0.45
N ASN A 447 33.14 21.81 1.59
CA ASN A 447 34.21 22.78 1.65
C ASN A 447 35.57 22.12 1.36
N ALA A 448 36.61 22.94 1.18
CA ALA A 448 37.98 22.45 0.94
C ALA A 448 38.52 21.54 2.07
N ASP A 449 38.07 21.76 3.31
CA ASP A 449 38.42 20.97 4.49
C ASP A 449 37.54 19.70 4.67
N LYS A 450 36.71 19.37 3.67
CA LYS A 450 35.75 18.26 3.69
C LYS A 450 34.62 18.42 4.70
N THR A 451 34.39 19.61 5.26
CA THR A 451 33.16 19.88 6.03
C THR A 451 31.98 20.16 5.11
N PHE A 452 30.74 20.04 5.63
CA PHE A 452 29.55 20.40 4.87
C PHE A 452 29.55 21.88 4.46
N ASN A 453 29.30 22.13 3.18
CA ASN A 453 29.04 23.48 2.68
C ASN A 453 27.59 23.87 2.97
N SER A 454 27.35 24.62 4.06
CA SER A 454 25.99 25.05 4.46
C SER A 454 25.38 26.12 3.54
N ALA A 455 26.14 26.68 2.60
CA ALA A 455 25.65 27.61 1.59
C ALA A 455 25.17 26.89 0.31
N VAL A 456 25.45 25.59 0.15
CA VAL A 456 25.10 24.85 -1.08
C VAL A 456 23.60 24.87 -1.33
N THR A 457 23.22 25.17 -2.57
CA THR A 457 21.84 25.23 -3.05
C THR A 457 21.51 24.06 -3.98
N TRP A 458 20.23 23.84 -4.27
CA TRP A 458 19.82 22.88 -5.30
C TRP A 458 20.33 23.27 -6.70
N GLY A 459 20.53 24.57 -6.96
CA GLY A 459 21.13 25.08 -8.18
C GLY A 459 22.59 24.65 -8.36
N ASP A 460 23.38 24.69 -7.29
CA ASP A 460 24.79 24.25 -7.30
C ASP A 460 24.93 22.74 -7.58
N LEU A 461 23.89 21.97 -7.23
CA LEU A 461 23.84 20.52 -7.39
C LEU A 461 23.19 20.09 -8.72
N ALA A 462 22.87 21.04 -9.61
CA ALA A 462 22.23 20.74 -10.88
C ALA A 462 23.06 19.77 -11.74
N GLY A 463 22.43 18.70 -12.23
CA GLY A 463 23.08 17.66 -13.03
C GLY A 463 23.84 16.61 -12.20
N LYS A 464 24.00 16.81 -10.89
CA LYS A 464 24.45 15.78 -9.96
C LYS A 464 23.27 14.87 -9.61
N ARG A 465 23.59 13.64 -9.24
CA ARG A 465 22.60 12.60 -8.91
C ARG A 465 22.91 11.87 -7.61
N PHE A 466 24.12 12.01 -7.07
CA PHE A 466 24.52 11.35 -5.83
C PHE A 466 25.25 12.29 -4.88
N VAL A 467 24.96 12.13 -3.58
CA VAL A 467 25.75 12.64 -2.46
C VAL A 467 26.16 11.44 -1.62
N ILE A 468 27.45 11.34 -1.28
CA ILE A 468 27.99 10.21 -0.52
C ILE A 468 28.43 10.69 0.86
N ALA A 469 27.75 10.23 1.91
CA ALA A 469 28.24 10.36 3.27
C ALA A 469 29.04 9.10 3.65
N TRP A 470 30.29 9.30 4.07
CA TRP A 470 31.27 8.21 4.13
C TRP A 470 31.56 7.75 5.55
N GLY A 471 31.56 6.44 5.77
CA GLY A 471 31.82 5.81 7.07
C GLY A 471 33.29 5.68 7.45
N SER A 472 34.23 6.14 6.62
CA SER A 472 35.68 6.08 6.90
C SER A 472 36.31 7.47 6.90
N PRO A 473 37.35 7.71 7.72
CA PRO A 473 38.16 8.93 7.63
C PRO A 473 39.13 8.91 6.43
N ASP A 474 39.34 7.75 5.80
CA ASP A 474 40.13 7.66 4.56
C ASP A 474 39.27 7.99 3.34
N PHE A 475 39.64 9.06 2.65
CA PHE A 475 38.94 9.58 1.48
C PHE A 475 39.55 9.12 0.15
N TYR A 476 40.69 8.41 0.17
CA TYR A 476 41.36 7.90 -1.03
C TYR A 476 41.58 8.95 -2.14
N GLY A 477 41.82 10.20 -1.75
CA GLY A 477 41.98 11.33 -2.67
C GLY A 477 40.70 11.72 -3.44
N LYS A 478 39.54 11.15 -3.12
CA LYS A 478 38.27 11.47 -3.80
C LYS A 478 37.73 12.83 -3.36
N PRO A 479 37.41 13.74 -4.31
CA PRO A 479 36.95 15.08 -3.97
C PRO A 479 35.56 15.08 -3.32
N TRP A 480 34.72 14.10 -3.65
CA TRP A 480 33.33 13.96 -3.21
C TRP A 480 33.15 13.14 -1.93
N LEU A 481 34.21 12.55 -1.37
CA LEU A 481 34.13 11.84 -0.10
C LEU A 481 34.36 12.78 1.08
N SER A 482 33.48 12.66 2.08
CA SER A 482 33.68 13.20 3.42
C SER A 482 33.07 12.29 4.49
N HIS A 483 33.71 12.27 5.65
CA HIS A 483 33.23 11.54 6.81
C HIS A 483 31.81 11.99 7.16
N ARG A 484 30.88 11.05 7.40
CA ARG A 484 29.46 11.34 7.66
C ARG A 484 29.24 12.34 8.81
N TYR A 485 30.05 12.29 9.87
CA TYR A 485 30.03 13.28 10.96
C TYR A 485 30.40 14.72 10.56
N ASN A 486 31.12 14.92 9.47
CA ASN A 486 31.41 16.25 8.93
C ASN A 486 30.24 16.79 8.10
N LEU A 487 29.45 15.88 7.50
CA LEU A 487 28.32 16.20 6.63
C LEU A 487 27.03 16.44 7.39
N ARG A 488 26.80 15.64 8.42
CA ARG A 488 25.49 15.55 9.07
C ARG A 488 25.56 15.30 10.55
N ARG A 489 24.46 15.61 11.22
CA ARG A 489 24.15 15.23 12.59
C ARG A 489 22.94 14.32 12.57
N SER A 490 22.99 13.26 13.36
CA SER A 490 21.86 12.33 13.48
C SER A 490 21.50 12.14 14.95
N THR A 491 20.21 12.18 15.25
CA THR A 491 19.70 12.03 16.61
C THR A 491 19.95 10.64 17.20
N GLY A 492 20.25 9.62 16.38
CA GLY A 492 20.62 8.28 16.84
C GLY A 492 22.10 8.11 17.24
N GLU A 493 22.99 8.90 16.64
CA GLU A 493 24.45 8.71 16.74
C GLU A 493 25.13 9.71 17.70
N ALA A 494 24.37 10.58 18.36
CA ALA A 494 24.87 11.61 19.29
C ALA A 494 25.55 11.07 20.57
N LEU A 495 25.93 9.79 20.58
CA LEU A 495 26.48 9.02 21.70
C LEU A 495 27.95 9.27 22.01
N LYS A 496 28.70 10.01 21.20
CA LYS A 496 30.16 10.13 21.37
C LYS A 496 30.65 11.41 22.06
N GLY A 497 29.77 12.31 22.49
CA GLY A 497 30.16 13.50 23.26
C GLY A 497 31.04 14.51 22.52
N ASN A 498 31.15 14.40 21.20
CA ASN A 498 32.09 15.18 20.39
C ASN A 498 31.57 16.58 19.99
N GLU A 499 30.33 16.93 20.34
CA GLU A 499 29.77 18.26 20.03
C GLU A 499 28.94 18.82 21.21
N PRO A 500 29.28 20.01 21.73
CA PRO A 500 28.51 20.65 22.81
C PRO A 500 27.05 20.91 22.42
N GLY A 501 26.12 20.43 23.26
CA GLY A 501 24.67 20.61 23.12
C GLY A 501 23.93 19.41 22.54
N TYR A 502 24.62 18.42 21.98
CA TYR A 502 24.00 17.17 21.51
C TYR A 502 24.21 16.05 22.52
N LYS A 503 23.16 15.27 22.79
CA LYS A 503 23.18 14.11 23.69
C LYS A 503 22.74 12.90 22.91
N GLY A 504 23.20 11.70 23.27
CA GLY A 504 22.65 10.45 22.70
C GLY A 504 21.16 10.31 23.02
N PRO A 505 20.37 9.61 22.18
CA PRO A 505 18.96 9.42 22.42
C PRO A 505 18.74 8.56 23.68
N PRO A 506 17.63 8.76 24.41
CA PRO A 506 17.34 8.02 25.64
C PRO A 506 17.11 6.52 25.42
N CYS A 507 16.94 6.08 24.16
CA CYS A 507 16.77 4.67 23.80
C CYS A 507 18.07 3.85 23.74
N VAL A 508 19.25 4.47 23.89
CA VAL A 508 20.52 3.73 23.83
C VAL A 508 20.78 3.02 25.15
N GLY A 509 20.66 1.70 25.11
CA GLY A 509 20.97 0.80 26.24
C GLY A 509 19.77 0.36 27.08
N LEU A 510 18.53 0.64 26.66
CA LEU A 510 17.32 0.22 27.38
C LEU A 510 16.49 -0.78 26.56
N ASP A 511 15.86 -1.72 27.29
CA ASP A 511 14.85 -2.66 26.79
C ASP A 511 13.66 -1.90 26.18
N ALA A 512 13.27 -2.24 24.95
CA ALA A 512 12.21 -1.57 24.18
C ALA A 512 10.84 -1.56 24.87
N SER A 513 10.62 -2.45 25.86
CA SER A 513 9.45 -2.39 26.74
C SER A 513 9.41 -1.18 27.68
N LYS A 514 10.48 -0.37 27.75
CA LYS A 514 10.68 0.67 28.78
C LYS A 514 10.94 2.09 28.27
N VAL A 515 10.92 2.36 26.96
CA VAL A 515 11.09 3.73 26.44
C VAL A 515 9.74 4.26 25.94
N PRO A 516 9.05 5.12 26.72
CA PRO A 516 7.87 5.80 26.22
C PRO A 516 8.23 6.62 24.97
N VAL A 517 7.48 6.41 23.88
CA VAL A 517 7.55 7.22 22.65
C VAL A 517 7.57 8.73 22.91
N ASP A 518 6.90 9.18 23.97
CA ASP A 518 6.87 10.59 24.36
C ASP A 518 8.26 11.12 24.81
N LEU A 519 9.14 10.27 25.37
CA LEU A 519 10.53 10.64 25.66
C LEU A 519 11.37 10.75 24.38
N ILE A 520 11.12 9.89 23.39
CA ILE A 520 11.78 9.97 22.08
C ILE A 520 11.41 11.31 21.45
N LEU A 521 10.11 11.66 21.42
CA LEU A 521 9.62 12.92 20.85
C LEU A 521 10.15 14.15 21.60
N ALA A 522 10.21 14.11 22.94
CA ALA A 522 10.75 15.20 23.74
C ALA A 522 12.25 15.42 23.46
N TYR A 523 13.01 14.33 23.35
CA TYR A 523 14.43 14.38 22.98
C TYR A 523 14.62 14.92 21.55
N LEU A 524 13.82 14.47 20.58
CA LEU A 524 13.88 14.97 19.21
C LEU A 524 13.61 16.48 19.16
N GLU A 525 12.68 16.99 19.97
CA GLU A 525 12.40 18.42 20.07
C GLU A 525 13.60 19.21 20.63
N GLU A 526 14.31 18.69 21.64
CA GLU A 526 15.56 19.30 22.16
C GLU A 526 16.63 19.36 21.06
N GLN A 527 16.87 18.24 20.36
CA GLN A 527 17.91 18.19 19.32
C GLN A 527 17.55 19.07 18.10
N LEU A 528 16.26 19.14 17.77
CA LEU A 528 15.74 20.02 16.72
C LEU A 528 15.99 21.49 17.05
N ALA A 529 15.83 21.90 18.31
CA ALA A 529 16.13 23.26 18.76
C ALA A 529 17.62 23.58 18.64
N VAL A 530 18.49 22.66 19.09
CA VAL A 530 19.96 22.82 18.99
C VAL A 530 20.41 22.93 17.54
N TRP A 531 19.86 22.11 16.64
CA TRP A 531 20.19 22.17 15.22
C TRP A 531 19.71 23.46 14.56
N ASN A 532 18.46 23.86 14.81
CA ASN A 532 17.88 25.07 14.19
C ASN A 532 18.66 26.34 14.56
N ALA A 533 19.33 26.36 15.72
CA ALA A 533 20.19 27.47 16.12
C ALA A 533 21.51 27.56 15.32
N LYS A 534 21.94 26.48 14.65
CA LYS A 534 23.24 26.40 13.95
C LYS A 534 23.10 26.26 12.44
N ARG A 535 22.28 25.31 11.96
CA ARG A 535 22.10 24.94 10.53
C ARG A 535 23.41 24.85 9.73
N ASP A 536 24.44 24.28 10.35
CA ASP A 536 25.81 24.16 9.83
C ASP A 536 26.10 22.80 9.19
N LYS A 537 25.21 21.82 9.40
CA LYS A 537 25.25 20.45 8.86
C LYS A 537 23.83 20.00 8.50
N LEU A 538 23.72 18.95 7.68
CA LEU A 538 22.44 18.25 7.51
C LEU A 538 21.97 17.70 8.86
N PHE A 539 20.67 17.69 9.12
CA PHE A 539 20.09 17.12 10.34
C PHE A 539 19.15 15.99 10.04
N ILE A 540 19.55 14.80 10.47
CA ILE A 540 18.73 13.59 10.41
C ILE A 540 17.99 13.44 11.74
N ALA A 541 16.70 13.76 11.72
CA ALA A 541 15.77 13.36 12.75
C ALA A 541 15.43 11.87 12.56
N GLN A 542 16.02 11.00 13.38
CA GLN A 542 15.64 9.59 13.45
C GLN A 542 14.33 9.46 14.24
N VAL A 543 13.21 9.52 13.53
CA VAL A 543 11.88 9.38 14.10
C VAL A 543 11.51 7.90 14.04
N ILE A 544 12.22 7.08 14.79
CA ILE A 544 12.12 5.62 14.79
C ILE A 544 12.04 5.09 16.21
N ASP A 545 11.52 3.87 16.35
CA ASP A 545 11.53 3.10 17.59
C ASP A 545 12.02 1.68 17.31
N THR A 546 13.23 1.58 16.75
CA THR A 546 13.87 0.31 16.43
C THR A 546 14.58 -0.23 17.70
N PRO A 547 14.23 -1.41 18.23
CA PRO A 547 14.89 -1.98 19.41
C PRO A 547 16.35 -2.35 19.13
N LEU A 548 17.24 -2.21 20.13
CA LEU A 548 18.62 -2.72 20.06
C LEU A 548 18.69 -4.26 20.06
N ALA A 549 17.75 -4.92 20.75
CA ALA A 549 17.56 -6.37 20.76
C ALA A 549 16.13 -6.68 21.23
N SER A 550 15.39 -7.53 20.51
CA SER A 550 14.10 -8.04 20.98
C SER A 550 14.19 -9.55 21.27
N PRO A 551 14.40 -9.94 22.54
CA PRO A 551 14.20 -11.34 22.96
C PRO A 551 12.71 -11.69 23.08
N ILE A 552 11.80 -10.72 22.92
CA ILE A 552 10.36 -10.86 23.10
C ILE A 552 9.69 -10.99 21.72
N PRO A 553 8.88 -12.05 21.48
CA PRO A 553 8.03 -12.11 20.30
C PRO A 553 7.15 -10.85 20.20
N PHE A 554 6.98 -10.29 19.00
CA PHE A 554 6.09 -9.15 18.70
C PHE A 554 6.57 -7.72 19.04
N GLN A 555 7.85 -7.49 19.37
CA GLN A 555 8.45 -6.13 19.44
C GLN A 555 9.44 -5.92 18.28
N TYR A 556 8.94 -5.93 17.06
CA TYR A 556 9.75 -5.73 15.86
C TYR A 556 9.65 -4.28 15.36
N PRO A 557 10.65 -3.74 14.65
CA PRO A 557 10.63 -2.36 14.17
C PRO A 557 9.35 -1.99 13.41
N ILE A 558 8.89 -2.87 12.51
CA ILE A 558 7.60 -2.67 11.79
C ILE A 558 6.40 -2.58 12.74
N PHE A 559 6.37 -3.41 13.79
CA PHE A 559 5.27 -3.41 14.74
C PHE A 559 5.24 -2.12 15.57
N LEU A 560 6.41 -1.68 16.05
CA LEU A 560 6.54 -0.46 16.84
C LEU A 560 6.26 0.78 16.00
N ASP A 561 6.76 0.81 14.76
CA ASP A 561 6.43 1.86 13.80
C ASP A 561 4.93 1.95 13.57
N HIS A 562 4.26 0.82 13.32
CA HIS A 562 2.81 0.79 13.16
C HIS A 562 2.07 1.20 14.44
N LEU A 563 2.50 0.73 15.61
CA LEU A 563 1.87 1.03 16.90
C LEU A 563 1.91 2.53 17.22
N TYR A 564 3.05 3.18 16.98
CA TYR A 564 3.30 4.57 17.32
C TYR A 564 3.16 5.55 16.15
N ARG A 565 2.78 5.06 14.97
CA ARG A 565 2.68 5.86 13.72
C ARG A 565 1.98 7.19 13.89
N ASN A 566 0.86 7.25 14.61
CA ASN A 566 0.10 8.49 14.75
C ASN A 566 0.94 9.54 15.52
N LYS A 567 1.57 9.14 16.63
CA LYS A 567 2.41 10.05 17.42
C LYS A 567 3.63 10.54 16.65
N PHE A 568 4.30 9.66 15.92
CA PHE A 568 5.44 10.04 15.08
C PHE A 568 5.02 10.92 13.92
N ASN A 569 3.97 10.56 13.19
CA ASN A 569 3.47 11.33 12.05
C ASN A 569 2.98 12.72 12.50
N ASP A 570 2.23 12.80 13.60
CA ASP A 570 1.76 14.07 14.15
C ASP A 570 2.93 14.99 14.54
N TRP A 571 3.97 14.43 15.18
CA TRP A 571 5.16 15.20 15.54
C TRP A 571 5.91 15.72 14.30
N VAL A 572 6.09 14.88 13.28
CA VAL A 572 6.76 15.30 12.04
C VAL A 572 5.94 16.36 11.32
N ILE A 573 4.63 16.16 11.14
CA ILE A 573 3.76 17.13 10.46
C ILE A 573 3.79 18.49 11.19
N LYS A 574 3.70 18.46 12.53
CA LYS A 574 3.80 19.68 13.35
C LYS A 574 5.13 20.40 13.16
N ASN A 575 6.23 19.65 13.00
CA ASN A 575 7.59 20.19 12.92
C ASN A 575 8.17 20.25 11.49
N ALA A 576 7.39 19.94 10.46
CA ALA A 576 7.91 19.70 9.11
C ALA A 576 8.77 20.87 8.60
N HIS A 577 8.26 22.10 8.71
CA HIS A 577 8.93 23.35 8.34
C HIS A 577 10.26 23.64 9.08
N ARG A 578 10.56 22.90 10.16
CA ARG A 578 11.78 23.02 10.96
C ARG A 578 12.73 21.84 10.78
N LEU A 579 12.31 20.78 10.10
CA LEU A 579 13.10 19.55 9.92
C LEU A 579 13.93 19.62 8.64
N ASN A 580 15.04 18.87 8.57
CA ASN A 580 15.84 18.74 7.35
C ASN A 580 15.67 17.35 6.73
N VAL A 581 16.36 16.35 7.26
CA VAL A 581 16.20 14.95 6.83
C VAL A 581 15.36 14.21 7.87
N VAL A 582 14.28 13.55 7.45
CA VAL A 582 13.39 12.80 8.34
C VAL A 582 13.54 11.31 8.06
N MET A 583 14.18 10.61 8.99
CA MET A 583 14.44 9.19 8.90
C MET A 583 13.34 8.39 9.59
N ARG A 584 12.76 7.42 8.87
CA ARG A 584 11.68 6.55 9.33
C ARG A 584 11.99 5.08 9.02
N ASP A 585 11.45 4.21 9.84
CA ASP A 585 11.20 2.82 9.47
C ASP A 585 9.97 2.77 8.55
N VAL A 586 9.90 1.74 7.73
CA VAL A 586 8.72 1.36 6.95
C VAL A 586 8.24 2.48 6.01
N VAL A 587 9.16 3.14 5.32
CA VAL A 587 8.86 4.30 4.44
C VAL A 587 7.92 3.95 3.28
N ASN A 588 7.82 2.67 2.95
CA ASN A 588 6.98 2.14 1.88
C ASN A 588 5.71 1.43 2.39
N ALA A 589 5.38 1.56 3.68
CA ALA A 589 4.03 1.25 4.13
C ALA A 589 3.05 2.32 3.66
N GLY A 590 1.88 1.90 3.16
CA GLY A 590 0.82 2.82 2.74
C GLY A 590 0.40 3.84 3.82
N TYR A 591 0.51 3.48 5.12
CA TYR A 591 0.20 4.41 6.22
C TYR A 591 1.27 5.49 6.47
N ASN A 592 2.50 5.30 6.02
CA ASN A 592 3.56 6.31 6.09
C ASN A 592 3.60 7.19 4.84
N GLN A 593 2.95 6.79 3.73
CA GLN A 593 2.97 7.57 2.49
C GLN A 593 2.48 9.03 2.64
N PRO A 594 1.37 9.33 3.34
CA PRO A 594 0.95 10.72 3.56
C PRO A 594 1.97 11.55 4.34
N LEU A 595 2.73 10.90 5.22
CA LEU A 595 3.82 11.56 5.94
C LEU A 595 4.98 11.89 4.98
N ILE A 596 5.38 10.95 4.12
CA ILE A 596 6.42 11.17 3.11
C ILE A 596 6.03 12.33 2.19
N GLU A 597 4.77 12.40 1.78
CA GLU A 597 4.22 13.51 1.01
C GLU A 597 4.27 14.82 1.78
N ALA A 598 3.83 14.84 3.05
CA ALA A 598 3.88 16.05 3.87
C ALA A 598 5.31 16.60 4.01
N ILE A 599 6.32 15.72 4.12
CA ILE A 599 7.74 16.12 4.13
C ILE A 599 8.11 16.77 2.78
N ILE A 600 7.77 16.12 1.66
CA ILE A 600 8.06 16.63 0.32
C ILE A 600 7.37 17.97 0.08
N ASP A 601 6.07 18.08 0.38
CA ASP A 601 5.23 19.27 0.18
C ASP A 601 5.65 20.47 1.03
N THR A 602 6.45 20.25 2.07
CA THR A 602 7.03 21.33 2.88
C THR A 602 8.13 22.08 2.12
N ASN A 603 8.74 21.47 1.11
CA ASN A 603 9.76 22.14 0.31
C ASN A 603 9.19 23.33 -0.48
N ALA A 604 10.06 24.29 -0.77
CA ALA A 604 9.75 25.35 -1.71
C ALA A 604 9.95 24.86 -3.16
N PHE A 605 8.89 24.89 -3.94
CA PHE A 605 8.87 24.54 -5.35
C PHE A 605 8.86 25.80 -6.24
N GLN A 606 9.45 25.72 -7.43
CA GLN A 606 9.32 26.78 -8.45
C GLN A 606 7.88 26.78 -8.97
N ARG A 607 7.29 27.98 -9.04
CA ARG A 607 5.95 28.18 -9.62
C ARG A 607 5.97 28.10 -11.14
#